data_AF-A0A838UEE5-F1
#
_entry.id   AF-A0A838UEE5-F1
#
_cell.length_a   1.000
_cell.length_b   1.000
_cell.length_c   1.000
_cell.angle_alpha   90.00
_cell.angle_beta   90.00
_cell.angle_gamma   90.00
#
_symmetry.space_group_name_H-M   'P 1'
#
loop_
_entity.id
_entity.type
_entity.pdbx_description
1 polymer ?
#
loop_
_entity_poly.entity_id
_entity_poly.type
_entity_poly.pdbx_seq_one_letter_code
_entity_poly.pdbx_strand_id
1 'polypeptide(L)'
;MPIGRFLVLCSARTGSTLLTNVLNASPDVRCLFELLNPSVQQYGEPATPELRDLRQTDAAAFVDRISGWGTKPVFGFKIFPGHADDWLEAALDDPSWKKIVLYRENVLAVWSSQRIAAARGKWSDTGAKVEIASDNADHVIEDQTEFIARKFESFRLRYQAPYSKWLARLADTSQKFSFLEYGMLRNPRIISSVFGFLDSRQPQSYASNIVKTSSTDILSRLTNVDEVRSYLSEIARLDWQAESFLEL
;
A
#
# COMPACT_ATOMS: atom_id res chain seq x y z
N MET A 1 17.82 -0.52 19.17
CA MET A 1 16.36 -0.43 18.94
C MET A 1 16.09 0.92 18.28
N PRO A 2 15.24 0.98 17.24
CA PRO A 2 14.84 2.25 16.64
C PRO A 2 14.10 3.11 17.67
N ILE A 3 14.19 4.43 17.52
CA ILE A 3 13.53 5.42 18.39
C ILE A 3 12.03 5.51 18.04
N GLY A 4 11.68 5.35 16.77
CA GLY A 4 10.30 5.35 16.28
C GLY A 4 9.93 4.08 15.52
N ARG A 5 8.67 3.65 15.66
CA ARG A 5 8.10 2.48 14.96
C ARG A 5 6.81 2.86 14.24
N PHE A 6 6.58 2.35 13.04
CA PHE A 6 5.33 2.58 12.31
C PHE A 6 4.90 1.42 11.42
N LEU A 7 3.59 1.38 11.12
CA LEU A 7 2.97 0.45 10.18
C LEU A 7 2.27 1.21 9.05
N VAL A 8 2.39 0.69 7.83
CA VAL A 8 1.55 1.09 6.70
C VAL A 8 0.48 0.02 6.51
N LEU A 9 -0.71 0.29 7.04
CA LEU A 9 -1.91 -0.53 6.90
C LEU A 9 -2.49 -0.29 5.50
N CYS A 10 -2.39 -1.28 4.62
CA CYS A 10 -2.76 -1.11 3.22
C CYS A 10 -3.10 -2.43 2.54
N SER A 11 -3.42 -2.38 1.26
CA SER A 11 -3.68 -3.55 0.42
C SER A 11 -2.85 -3.48 -0.86
N ALA A 12 -2.73 -4.60 -1.57
CA ALA A 12 -2.10 -4.62 -2.89
C ALA A 12 -2.76 -3.61 -3.84
N ARG A 13 -1.94 -2.94 -4.67
CA ARG A 13 -2.36 -1.97 -5.71
C ARG A 13 -2.94 -0.64 -5.19
N THR A 14 -2.62 -0.29 -3.95
CA THR A 14 -2.96 1.01 -3.31
C THR A 14 -1.87 2.06 -3.42
N GLY A 15 -0.77 1.78 -4.13
CA GLY A 15 0.42 2.64 -4.14
C GLY A 15 1.34 2.44 -2.94
N SER A 16 1.12 1.43 -2.10
CA SER A 16 1.94 1.14 -0.92
C SER A 16 3.44 1.07 -1.22
N THR A 17 3.82 0.48 -2.36
CA THR A 17 5.22 0.38 -2.77
C THR A 17 5.81 1.75 -3.13
N LEU A 18 5.02 2.65 -3.75
CA LEU A 18 5.44 4.02 -4.01
C LEU A 18 5.70 4.76 -2.68
N LEU A 19 4.77 4.65 -1.73
CA LEU A 19 4.92 5.24 -0.40
C LEU A 19 6.14 4.67 0.34
N THR A 20 6.36 3.35 0.30
CA THR A 20 7.56 2.72 0.88
C THR A 20 8.85 3.29 0.28
N ASN A 21 8.90 3.52 -1.04
CA ASN A 21 10.05 4.13 -1.69
C ASN A 21 10.26 5.59 -1.25
N VAL A 22 9.19 6.38 -1.16
CA VAL A 22 9.22 7.76 -0.64
C VAL A 22 9.78 7.79 0.78
N LEU A 23 9.24 6.96 1.67
CA LEU A 23 9.67 6.86 3.05
C LEU A 23 11.15 6.49 3.15
N ASN A 24 11.61 5.51 2.37
CA ASN A 24 13.02 5.08 2.38
C ASN A 24 14.00 6.11 1.81
N ALA A 25 13.54 7.11 1.06
CA ALA A 25 14.38 8.22 0.62
C ALA A 25 14.85 9.10 1.78
N SER A 26 14.10 9.11 2.90
CA SER A 26 14.55 9.80 4.12
C SER A 26 15.82 9.14 4.70
N PRO A 27 16.79 9.94 5.16
CA PRO A 27 17.94 9.40 5.88
C PRO A 27 17.56 8.76 7.23
N ASP A 28 16.38 9.07 7.78
CA ASP A 28 15.94 8.60 9.11
C ASP A 28 15.07 7.34 9.08
N VAL A 29 14.49 7.02 7.92
CA VAL A 29 13.46 5.98 7.82
C VAL A 29 13.98 4.74 7.12
N ARG A 30 13.84 3.59 7.78
CA ARG A 30 13.94 2.25 7.19
C ARG A 30 12.54 1.65 7.13
N CYS A 31 11.90 1.73 5.97
CA CYS A 31 10.60 1.13 5.70
C CYS A 31 10.79 -0.18 4.93
N LEU A 32 10.55 -1.32 5.54
CA LEU A 32 10.51 -2.59 4.81
C LEU A 32 9.19 -2.72 4.04
N PHE A 33 9.16 -3.66 3.10
CA PHE A 33 7.97 -3.97 2.32
C PHE A 33 7.02 -4.84 3.16
N GLU A 34 6.61 -6.00 2.68
CA GLU A 34 5.62 -6.87 3.33
C GLU A 34 6.35 -7.83 4.27
N LEU A 35 6.91 -7.27 5.35
CA LEU A 35 7.79 -7.99 6.29
C LEU A 35 7.18 -9.30 6.80
N LEU A 36 5.88 -9.26 7.12
CA LEU A 36 5.10 -10.38 7.66
C LEU A 36 4.31 -11.15 6.59
N ASN A 37 4.59 -10.96 5.30
CA ASN A 37 3.92 -11.75 4.25
C ASN A 37 4.45 -13.20 4.27
N PRO A 38 3.62 -14.22 4.59
CA PRO A 38 4.09 -15.60 4.71
C PRO A 38 4.57 -16.19 3.39
N SER A 39 4.12 -15.65 2.25
CA SER A 39 4.44 -16.13 0.91
C SER A 39 5.78 -15.61 0.37
N VAL A 40 6.36 -14.57 0.96
CA VAL A 40 7.68 -14.09 0.51
C VAL A 40 8.81 -14.85 1.18
N GLN A 41 9.75 -15.32 0.36
CA GLN A 41 10.98 -15.98 0.82
C GLN A 41 12.03 -14.95 1.29
N GLN A 42 11.97 -13.73 0.76
CA GLN A 42 12.84 -12.62 1.13
C GLN A 42 12.01 -11.51 1.78
N TYR A 43 12.42 -11.09 2.98
CA TYR A 43 11.76 -10.05 3.79
C TYR A 43 12.76 -8.99 4.26
N GLY A 44 13.94 -8.95 3.66
CA GLY A 44 15.12 -8.19 4.11
C GLY A 44 16.31 -9.11 4.41
N GLU A 45 17.46 -8.54 4.72
CA GLU A 45 18.72 -9.29 4.86
C GLU A 45 19.17 -9.46 6.32
N PRO A 46 19.71 -10.66 6.70
CA PRO A 46 19.62 -11.94 5.99
C PRO A 46 18.31 -12.72 6.30
N ALA A 47 17.72 -13.34 5.27
CA ALA A 47 16.51 -14.17 5.39
C ALA A 47 16.85 -15.66 5.62
N THR A 48 17.33 -16.00 6.82
CA THR A 48 17.76 -17.36 7.17
C THR A 48 16.55 -18.30 7.42
N PRO A 49 16.73 -19.64 7.38
CA PRO A 49 15.69 -20.59 7.77
C PRO A 49 15.13 -20.31 9.17
N GLU A 50 15.99 -20.04 10.15
CA GLU A 50 15.60 -19.80 11.54
C GLU A 50 14.70 -18.57 11.67
N LEU A 51 14.96 -17.54 10.86
CA LEU A 51 14.15 -16.32 10.84
C LEU A 51 12.84 -16.50 10.06
N ARG A 52 12.81 -17.36 9.05
CA ARG A 52 11.56 -17.77 8.40
C ARG A 52 10.66 -18.50 9.40
N ASP A 53 11.23 -19.43 10.15
CA ASP A 53 10.50 -20.20 11.16
C ASP A 53 10.04 -19.30 12.31
N LEU A 54 10.90 -18.39 12.78
CA LEU A 54 10.54 -17.41 13.80
C LEU A 54 9.41 -16.50 13.33
N ARG A 55 9.43 -16.04 12.08
CA ARG A 55 8.34 -15.20 11.52
C ARG A 55 6.98 -15.92 11.55
N GLN A 56 6.97 -17.23 11.36
CA GLN A 56 5.74 -18.03 11.35
C GLN A 56 5.27 -18.42 12.75
N THR A 57 6.19 -18.63 13.68
CA THR A 57 5.89 -19.13 15.04
C THR A 57 5.75 -18.02 16.07
N ASP A 58 6.50 -16.92 15.92
CA ASP A 58 6.50 -15.75 16.80
C ASP A 58 6.81 -14.47 16.00
N ALA A 59 5.77 -13.91 15.38
CA ALA A 59 5.87 -12.69 14.59
C ALA A 59 6.37 -11.49 15.42
N ALA A 60 6.10 -11.45 16.74
CA ALA A 60 6.55 -10.35 17.60
C ALA A 60 8.07 -10.40 17.79
N ALA A 61 8.60 -11.54 18.21
CA ALA A 61 10.05 -11.73 18.34
C ALA A 61 10.77 -11.53 17.01
N PHE A 62 10.17 -11.97 15.90
CA PHE A 62 10.69 -11.72 14.57
C PHE A 62 10.77 -10.21 14.25
N VAL A 63 9.68 -9.45 14.44
CA VAL A 63 9.66 -8.00 14.18
C VAL A 63 10.68 -7.28 15.04
N ASP A 64 10.78 -7.60 16.34
CA ASP A 64 11.75 -6.98 17.22
C ASP A 64 13.19 -7.25 16.76
N ARG A 65 13.50 -8.50 16.38
CA ARG A 65 14.82 -8.88 15.86
C ARG A 65 15.18 -8.11 14.59
N ILE A 66 14.26 -8.06 13.61
CA ILE A 66 14.50 -7.35 12.34
C ILE A 66 14.60 -5.83 12.55
N SER A 67 13.84 -5.27 13.50
CA SER A 67 13.90 -3.85 13.84
C SER A 67 15.28 -3.45 14.37
N GLY A 68 16.00 -4.37 15.02
CA GLY A 68 17.33 -4.15 15.58
C GLY A 68 18.48 -4.11 14.57
N TRP A 69 18.27 -4.55 13.32
CA TRP A 69 19.34 -4.67 12.32
C TRP A 69 19.64 -3.37 11.55
N GLY A 70 18.87 -2.31 11.76
CA GLY A 70 19.06 -1.02 11.09
C GLY A 70 19.78 0.01 11.96
N THR A 71 20.46 0.96 11.32
CA THR A 71 21.04 2.14 11.97
C THR A 71 20.11 3.36 11.96
N LYS A 72 19.06 3.32 11.12
CA LYS A 72 18.10 4.41 10.97
C LYS A 72 17.17 4.49 12.19
N PRO A 73 16.89 5.69 12.72
CA PRO A 73 16.12 5.88 13.96
C PRO A 73 14.64 5.52 13.85
N VAL A 74 14.05 5.53 12.65
CA VAL A 74 12.64 5.21 12.43
C VAL A 74 12.51 3.93 11.59
N PHE A 75 11.84 2.93 12.15
CA PHE A 75 11.61 1.64 11.52
C PHE A 75 10.14 1.44 11.23
N GLY A 76 9.81 0.89 10.06
CA GLY A 76 8.45 0.47 9.78
C GLY A 76 8.36 -0.48 8.62
N PHE A 77 7.15 -0.91 8.31
CA PHE A 77 6.88 -1.79 7.19
C PHE A 77 5.41 -1.71 6.76
N LYS A 78 5.11 -2.19 5.55
CA LYS A 78 3.73 -2.33 5.09
C LYS A 78 3.18 -3.71 5.45
N ILE A 79 1.90 -3.75 5.79
CA ILE A 79 1.19 -4.97 6.15
C ILE A 79 -0.15 -5.00 5.41
N PHE A 80 -0.49 -6.17 4.88
CA PHE A 80 -1.74 -6.40 4.18
C PHE A 80 -2.65 -7.29 5.04
N PRO A 81 -3.97 -7.31 4.78
CA PRO A 81 -4.88 -8.24 5.44
C PRO A 81 -4.43 -9.69 5.24
N GLY A 82 -4.43 -10.50 6.30
CA GLY A 82 -3.98 -11.89 6.28
C GLY A 82 -2.47 -12.07 6.51
N HIS A 83 -1.71 -10.99 6.71
CA HIS A 83 -0.28 -11.07 7.06
C HIS A 83 -0.13 -11.02 8.58
N ALA A 84 -0.09 -12.19 9.24
CA ALA A 84 0.05 -12.31 10.68
C ALA A 84 -1.00 -11.50 11.47
N ASP A 85 -2.29 -11.78 11.23
CA ASP A 85 -3.40 -11.00 11.77
C ASP A 85 -3.37 -10.89 13.31
N ASP A 86 -3.02 -11.95 14.04
CA ASP A 86 -2.92 -11.91 15.51
C ASP A 86 -1.88 -10.88 16.00
N TRP A 87 -0.73 -10.80 15.30
CA TRP A 87 0.28 -9.79 15.59
C TRP A 87 -0.22 -8.38 15.24
N LEU A 88 -0.91 -8.24 14.11
CA LEU A 88 -1.46 -6.95 13.68
C LEU A 88 -2.51 -6.42 14.67
N GLU A 89 -3.39 -7.27 15.20
CA GLU A 89 -4.36 -6.84 16.22
C GLU A 89 -3.66 -6.28 17.46
N ALA A 90 -2.62 -6.96 17.97
CA ALA A 90 -1.84 -6.47 19.09
C ALA A 90 -1.13 -5.14 18.76
N ALA A 91 -0.56 -5.02 17.55
CA ALA A 91 0.13 -3.81 17.13
C ALA A 91 -0.82 -2.63 16.89
N LEU A 92 -2.07 -2.90 16.49
CA LEU A 92 -3.12 -1.88 16.37
C LEU A 92 -3.42 -1.24 17.72
N ASP A 93 -3.36 -1.99 18.82
CA ASP A 93 -3.61 -1.50 20.19
C ASP A 93 -2.40 -0.82 20.84
N ASP A 94 -1.20 -1.09 20.32
CA ASP A 94 0.04 -0.58 20.91
C ASP A 94 0.37 0.84 20.39
N PRO A 95 0.29 1.89 21.23
CA PRO A 95 0.56 3.28 20.82
C PRO A 95 2.04 3.54 20.47
N SER A 96 2.96 2.62 20.79
CA SER A 96 4.36 2.72 20.37
C SER A 96 4.54 2.56 18.85
N TRP A 97 3.58 1.90 18.19
CA TRP A 97 3.48 1.86 16.73
C TRP A 97 2.62 3.02 16.24
N LYS A 98 3.20 3.89 15.42
CA LYS A 98 2.43 4.87 14.64
C LYS A 98 1.75 4.17 13.46
N LYS A 99 0.50 4.52 13.14
CA LYS A 99 -0.26 3.89 12.04
C LYS A 99 -0.45 4.86 10.89
N ILE A 100 -0.11 4.41 9.69
CA ILE A 100 -0.44 5.04 8.43
C ILE A 100 -1.45 4.13 7.73
N VAL A 101 -2.67 4.62 7.49
CA VAL A 101 -3.69 3.92 6.70
C VAL A 101 -3.60 4.44 5.28
N LEU A 102 -3.18 3.58 4.34
CA LEU A 102 -3.16 3.92 2.91
C LEU A 102 -4.29 3.19 2.18
N TYR A 103 -5.20 3.98 1.63
CA TYR A 103 -6.38 3.52 0.92
C TYR A 103 -6.38 4.03 -0.51
N ARG A 104 -6.93 3.24 -1.45
CA ARG A 104 -7.25 3.71 -2.79
C ARG A 104 -8.75 3.67 -2.95
N GLU A 105 -9.34 4.85 -3.15
CA GLU A 105 -10.80 4.98 -3.19
C GLU A 105 -11.40 4.31 -4.42
N ASN A 106 -10.76 4.44 -5.59
CA ASN A 106 -11.22 3.81 -6.82
C ASN A 106 -11.00 2.28 -6.77
N VAL A 107 -11.97 1.55 -6.22
CA VAL A 107 -11.91 0.09 -6.06
C VAL A 107 -11.90 -0.62 -7.42
N LEU A 108 -12.51 -0.04 -8.45
CA LEU A 108 -12.47 -0.58 -9.81
C LEU A 108 -11.03 -0.55 -10.38
N ALA A 109 -10.29 0.51 -10.09
CA ALA A 109 -8.89 0.62 -10.46
C ALA A 109 -7.99 -0.38 -9.71
N VAL A 110 -8.26 -0.63 -8.42
CA VAL A 110 -7.59 -1.68 -7.63
C VAL A 110 -7.88 -3.05 -8.24
N TRP A 111 -9.16 -3.36 -8.49
CA TRP A 111 -9.61 -4.65 -9.00
C TRP A 111 -9.04 -4.98 -10.39
N SER A 112 -9.20 -4.07 -11.35
CA SER A 112 -8.67 -4.23 -12.72
C SER A 112 -7.16 -4.41 -12.71
N SER A 113 -6.45 -3.61 -11.92
CA SER A 113 -4.99 -3.72 -11.80
C SER A 113 -4.54 -5.05 -11.18
N GLN A 114 -5.30 -5.59 -10.21
CA GLN A 114 -5.02 -6.92 -9.67
C GLN A 114 -5.30 -8.04 -10.67
N ARG A 115 -6.37 -7.94 -11.47
CA ARG A 115 -6.69 -8.92 -12.53
C ARG A 115 -5.61 -8.95 -13.61
N ILE A 116 -5.17 -7.78 -14.08
CA ILE A 116 -4.09 -7.67 -15.07
C ILE A 116 -2.78 -8.23 -14.50
N ALA A 117 -2.41 -7.87 -13.26
CA ALA A 117 -1.20 -8.39 -12.62
C ALA A 117 -1.23 -9.93 -12.49
N ALA A 118 -2.38 -10.49 -12.10
CA ALA A 118 -2.57 -11.93 -11.99
C ALA A 118 -2.47 -12.63 -13.35
N ALA A 119 -3.09 -12.08 -14.40
CA ALA A 119 -3.02 -12.62 -15.75
C ALA A 119 -1.58 -12.64 -16.30
N ARG A 120 -0.80 -11.60 -15.99
CA ARG A 120 0.61 -11.48 -16.40
C ARG A 120 1.60 -12.27 -15.53
N GLY A 121 1.17 -12.73 -14.35
CA GLY A 121 2.08 -13.27 -13.33
C GLY A 121 3.07 -12.24 -12.77
N LYS A 122 2.81 -10.93 -12.94
CA LYS A 122 3.73 -9.84 -12.56
C LYS A 122 3.03 -8.77 -11.74
N TRP A 123 3.47 -8.59 -10.48
CA TRP A 123 2.82 -7.73 -9.48
C TRP A 123 3.33 -6.28 -9.44
N SER A 124 4.53 -6.02 -9.98
CA SER A 124 5.14 -4.69 -10.07
C SER A 124 5.97 -4.55 -11.34
N ASP A 125 5.82 -3.42 -12.03
CA ASP A 125 6.69 -3.01 -13.13
C ASP A 125 7.72 -2.00 -12.61
N THR A 126 8.98 -2.21 -12.98
CA THR A 126 10.12 -1.36 -12.59
C THR A 126 10.80 -0.81 -13.84
N GLY A 127 11.22 0.45 -13.82
CA GLY A 127 11.94 1.13 -14.89
C GLY A 127 13.05 2.02 -14.34
N ALA A 128 13.43 3.05 -15.11
CA ALA A 128 14.36 4.08 -14.64
C ALA A 128 13.78 4.79 -13.39
N LYS A 129 14.66 5.28 -12.51
CA LYS A 129 14.21 6.12 -11.39
C LYS A 129 13.79 7.48 -11.93
N VAL A 130 12.53 7.84 -11.71
CA VAL A 130 11.98 9.15 -12.08
C VAL A 130 11.46 9.85 -10.83
N GLU A 131 11.55 11.17 -10.81
CA GLU A 131 10.95 11.98 -9.75
C GLU A 131 9.44 11.70 -9.66
N ILE A 132 8.94 11.50 -8.44
CA ILE A 132 7.54 11.09 -8.23
C ILE A 132 6.54 12.21 -8.56
N ALA A 133 7.02 13.43 -8.85
CA ALA A 133 6.18 14.52 -9.35
C ALA A 133 5.70 14.32 -10.81
N SER A 134 6.35 13.47 -11.62
CA SER A 134 5.93 13.25 -13.01
C SER A 134 4.89 12.12 -13.14
N ASP A 135 3.83 12.36 -13.91
CA ASP A 135 2.69 11.45 -14.09
C ASP A 135 2.79 10.58 -15.34
N ASN A 136 4.01 10.34 -15.82
CA ASN A 136 4.21 9.66 -17.09
C ASN A 136 4.08 8.15 -16.92
N ALA A 137 2.94 7.60 -17.35
CA ALA A 137 2.89 6.22 -17.81
C ALA A 137 3.54 6.18 -19.20
N ASP A 138 4.88 6.15 -19.24
CA ASP A 138 5.62 6.10 -20.52
C ASP A 138 5.21 4.88 -21.37
N HIS A 139 4.70 3.83 -20.72
CA HIS A 139 4.20 2.61 -21.35
C HIS A 139 2.93 2.11 -20.64
N VAL A 140 1.78 2.31 -21.28
CA VAL A 140 0.50 1.71 -20.85
C VAL A 140 0.40 0.30 -21.43
N ILE A 141 0.05 -0.66 -20.59
CA ILE A 141 -0.16 -2.04 -20.99
C ILE A 141 -1.61 -2.22 -21.43
N GLU A 142 -1.79 -2.80 -22.62
CA GLU A 142 -3.08 -2.98 -23.28
C GLU A 142 -3.88 -4.19 -22.77
N ASP A 143 -3.37 -4.92 -21.78
CA ASP A 143 -4.07 -6.07 -21.21
C ASP A 143 -5.43 -5.66 -20.62
N GLN A 144 -6.48 -6.32 -21.09
CA GLN A 144 -7.85 -6.13 -20.62
C GLN A 144 -8.35 -7.33 -19.83
N THR A 145 -9.38 -7.09 -19.02
CA THR A 145 -10.07 -8.13 -18.26
C THR A 145 -11.58 -7.96 -18.35
N GLU A 146 -12.32 -9.06 -18.33
CA GLU A 146 -13.78 -9.01 -18.32
C GLU A 146 -14.32 -8.66 -16.93
N PHE A 147 -15.20 -7.65 -16.87
CA PHE A 147 -15.92 -7.25 -15.68
C PHE A 147 -17.09 -8.19 -15.41
N ILE A 148 -17.22 -8.68 -14.18
CA ILE A 148 -18.38 -9.47 -13.75
C ILE A 148 -18.88 -8.87 -12.44
N ALA A 149 -20.06 -8.25 -12.47
CA ALA A 149 -20.63 -7.50 -11.35
C ALA A 149 -20.56 -8.25 -10.01
N ARG A 150 -21.00 -9.51 -9.95
CA ARG A 150 -20.95 -10.32 -8.72
C ARG A 150 -19.52 -10.54 -8.21
N LYS A 151 -18.55 -10.76 -9.11
CA LYS A 151 -17.14 -10.95 -8.72
C LYS A 151 -16.53 -9.64 -8.23
N PHE A 152 -16.90 -8.52 -8.83
CA PHE A 152 -16.46 -7.20 -8.40
C PHE A 152 -17.07 -6.83 -7.03
N GLU A 153 -18.35 -7.08 -6.82
CA GLU A 153 -19.00 -6.80 -5.54
C GLU A 153 -18.37 -7.61 -4.39
N SER A 154 -18.18 -8.92 -4.58
CA SER A 154 -17.46 -9.77 -3.63
C SER A 154 -16.02 -9.32 -3.41
N PHE A 155 -15.38 -8.70 -4.40
CA PHE A 155 -14.05 -8.11 -4.23
C PHE A 155 -14.12 -6.81 -3.41
N ARG A 156 -15.06 -5.92 -3.71
CA ARG A 156 -15.24 -4.63 -3.04
C ARG A 156 -15.48 -4.81 -1.54
N LEU A 157 -16.36 -5.74 -1.17
CA LEU A 157 -16.63 -6.05 0.23
C LEU A 157 -15.37 -6.58 0.96
N ARG A 158 -14.65 -7.52 0.35
CA ARG A 158 -13.39 -8.05 0.91
C ARG A 158 -12.29 -6.99 0.99
N TYR A 159 -12.24 -6.07 0.04
CA TYR A 159 -11.27 -4.96 0.05
C TYR A 159 -11.58 -3.97 1.17
N GLN A 160 -12.85 -3.65 1.44
CA GLN A 160 -13.25 -2.64 2.42
C GLN A 160 -13.29 -3.16 3.87
N ALA A 161 -13.57 -4.46 4.07
CA ALA A 161 -13.74 -5.02 5.42
C ALA A 161 -12.52 -4.82 6.35
N PRO A 162 -11.26 -5.07 5.92
CA PRO A 162 -10.10 -4.85 6.78
C PRO A 162 -9.92 -3.39 7.19
N TYR A 163 -10.12 -2.45 6.26
CA TYR A 163 -10.03 -1.01 6.57
C TYR A 163 -11.07 -0.58 7.60
N SER A 164 -12.29 -1.08 7.47
CA SER A 164 -13.36 -0.79 8.44
C SER A 164 -12.98 -1.29 9.84
N LYS A 165 -12.41 -2.50 9.93
CA LYS A 165 -11.91 -3.07 11.18
C LYS A 165 -10.78 -2.24 11.79
N TRP A 166 -9.77 -1.88 10.98
CA TRP A 166 -8.64 -1.09 11.45
C TRP A 166 -9.07 0.30 11.93
N LEU A 167 -9.91 1.00 11.17
CA LEU A 167 -10.40 2.33 11.54
C LEU A 167 -11.26 2.29 12.81
N ALA A 168 -12.13 1.28 12.95
CA ALA A 168 -12.90 1.08 14.18
C ALA A 168 -11.96 0.87 15.38
N ARG A 169 -10.95 0.00 15.25
CA ARG A 169 -10.00 -0.27 16.34
C ARG A 169 -9.17 0.95 16.73
N LEU A 170 -8.70 1.72 15.75
CA LEU A 170 -7.96 2.96 15.98
C LEU A 170 -8.83 4.03 16.64
N ALA A 171 -10.11 4.11 16.28
CA ALA A 171 -11.07 4.99 16.93
C ALA A 171 -11.34 4.57 18.38
N ASP A 172 -11.60 3.28 18.62
CA ASP A 172 -11.88 2.73 19.95
C ASP A 172 -10.73 2.97 20.93
N THR A 173 -9.49 2.91 20.44
CA THR A 173 -8.27 3.15 21.24
C THR A 173 -7.84 4.61 21.27
N SER A 174 -8.58 5.51 20.60
CA SER A 174 -8.26 6.95 20.49
C SER A 174 -6.83 7.23 19.99
N GLN A 175 -6.27 6.32 19.19
CA GLN A 175 -4.91 6.45 18.70
C GLN A 175 -4.86 7.39 17.49
N LYS A 176 -3.83 8.24 17.46
CA LYS A 176 -3.55 9.08 16.29
C LYS A 176 -3.00 8.22 15.16
N PHE A 177 -3.54 8.41 13.96
CA PHE A 177 -3.06 7.79 12.74
C PHE A 177 -3.02 8.80 11.59
N SER A 178 -2.20 8.54 10.59
CA SER A 178 -2.18 9.29 9.33
C SER A 178 -3.01 8.52 8.29
N PHE A 179 -3.98 9.17 7.68
CA PHE A 179 -4.75 8.59 6.58
C PHE A 179 -4.28 9.18 5.26
N LEU A 180 -4.01 8.31 4.28
CA LEU A 180 -3.55 8.68 2.95
C LEU A 180 -4.45 8.03 1.91
N GLU A 181 -4.93 8.84 0.97
CA GLU A 181 -5.57 8.35 -0.24
C GLU A 181 -4.50 8.24 -1.36
N TYR A 182 -4.61 7.22 -2.22
CA TYR A 182 -3.66 6.92 -3.29
C TYR A 182 -3.38 8.13 -4.19
N GLY A 183 -4.42 8.86 -4.59
CA GLY A 183 -4.36 10.06 -5.40
C GLY A 183 -3.60 11.22 -4.74
N MET A 184 -3.38 11.17 -3.42
CA MET A 184 -2.63 12.17 -2.67
C MET A 184 -1.13 11.84 -2.52
N LEU A 185 -0.68 10.64 -2.91
CA LEU A 185 0.71 10.21 -2.72
C LEU A 185 1.74 11.05 -3.48
N ARG A 186 1.31 11.82 -4.48
CA ARG A 186 2.19 12.74 -5.21
C ARG A 186 2.17 14.16 -4.66
N ASN A 187 1.26 14.48 -3.73
CA ASN A 187 1.16 15.82 -3.15
C ASN A 187 2.31 16.05 -2.15
N PRO A 188 3.24 17.00 -2.41
CA PRO A 188 4.40 17.21 -1.55
C PRO A 188 4.03 17.64 -0.12
N ARG A 189 2.92 18.38 0.06
CA ARG A 189 2.46 18.81 1.39
C ARG A 189 1.95 17.62 2.20
N ILE A 190 1.19 16.72 1.57
CA ILE A 190 0.71 15.50 2.21
C ILE A 190 1.89 14.61 2.58
N ILE A 191 2.85 14.40 1.67
CA ILE A 191 4.07 13.63 1.97
C ILE A 191 4.87 14.27 3.11
N SER A 192 5.03 15.59 3.13
CA SER A 192 5.68 16.31 4.24
C SER A 192 4.97 16.05 5.58
N SER A 193 3.63 16.06 5.59
CA SER A 193 2.84 15.74 6.79
C SER A 193 3.08 14.32 7.31
N VAL A 194 3.35 13.35 6.43
CA VAL A 194 3.68 11.97 6.82
C VAL A 194 5.03 11.92 7.54
N PHE A 195 6.05 12.62 7.02
CA PHE A 195 7.36 12.68 7.69
C PHE A 195 7.27 13.37 9.06
N GLY A 196 6.48 14.45 9.15
CA GLY A 196 6.15 15.11 10.41
C GLY A 196 5.43 14.18 11.39
N PHE A 197 4.41 13.45 10.93
CA PHE A 197 3.73 12.43 11.75
C PHE A 197 4.69 11.36 12.27
N LEU A 198 5.70 10.97 11.48
CA LEU A 198 6.70 9.98 11.86
C LEU A 198 7.85 10.53 12.73
N ASP A 199 7.90 11.84 13.01
CA ASP A 199 9.03 12.51 13.66
C ASP A 199 10.37 12.24 12.95
N SER A 200 10.38 12.38 11.62
CA SER A 200 11.52 12.01 10.78
C SER A 200 11.88 13.11 9.78
N ARG A 201 13.15 13.20 9.37
CA ARG A 201 13.58 14.15 8.35
C ARG A 201 12.94 13.84 7.00
N GLN A 202 12.36 14.85 6.38
CA GLN A 202 11.92 14.78 4.99
C GLN A 202 13.14 14.71 4.05
N PRO A 203 13.11 13.87 3.00
CA PRO A 203 14.16 13.85 1.99
C PRO A 203 14.18 15.14 1.15
N GLN A 204 15.37 15.55 0.69
CA GLN A 204 15.53 16.69 -0.23
C GLN A 204 14.89 16.44 -1.60
N SER A 205 14.94 15.19 -2.07
CA SER A 205 14.26 14.73 -3.28
C SER A 205 13.90 13.25 -3.12
N TYR A 206 12.88 12.80 -3.85
CA TYR A 206 12.48 11.40 -3.86
C TYR A 206 12.13 10.96 -5.28
N ALA A 207 12.79 9.89 -5.71
CA ALA A 207 12.56 9.24 -6.99
C ALA A 207 12.12 7.80 -6.76
N SER A 208 11.21 7.31 -7.61
CA SER A 208 10.78 5.92 -7.60
C SER A 208 11.15 5.28 -8.93
N ASN A 209 11.57 4.02 -8.87
CA ASN A 209 11.73 3.17 -10.05
C ASN A 209 10.44 2.41 -10.40
N ILE A 210 9.36 2.62 -9.65
CA ILE A 210 8.08 1.97 -9.89
C ILE A 210 7.37 2.70 -11.01
N VAL A 211 7.08 1.98 -12.08
CA VAL A 211 6.38 2.52 -13.24
C VAL A 211 4.91 2.18 -13.13
N LYS A 212 4.06 3.20 -13.29
CA LYS A 212 2.62 2.99 -13.46
C LYS A 212 2.38 2.56 -14.90
N THR A 213 2.03 1.30 -15.09
CA THR A 213 1.79 0.70 -16.40
C THR A 213 0.31 0.51 -16.73
N SER A 214 -0.59 0.73 -15.77
CA SER A 214 -2.04 0.64 -15.99
C SER A 214 -2.63 2.02 -16.30
N SER A 215 -3.42 2.10 -17.38
CA SER A 215 -4.09 3.32 -17.86
C SER A 215 -4.84 4.06 -16.76
N THR A 216 -4.78 5.39 -16.68
CA THR A 216 -5.64 6.19 -15.79
C THR A 216 -7.10 6.18 -16.22
N ASP A 217 -7.39 5.93 -17.51
CA ASP A 217 -8.71 5.53 -17.96
C ASP A 217 -8.95 4.08 -17.52
N ILE A 218 -9.85 3.89 -16.56
CA ILE A 218 -10.10 2.55 -15.99
C ILE A 218 -10.95 1.72 -16.93
N LEU A 219 -11.82 2.34 -17.71
CA LEU A 219 -12.67 1.64 -18.67
C LEU A 219 -11.85 1.00 -19.79
N SER A 220 -10.73 1.62 -20.19
CA SER A 220 -9.83 1.05 -21.21
C SER A 220 -9.19 -0.29 -20.78
N ARG A 221 -9.25 -0.65 -19.50
CA ARG A 221 -8.74 -1.91 -18.94
C ARG A 221 -9.75 -3.05 -19.00
N LEU A 222 -10.97 -2.78 -19.49
CA LEU A 222 -12.12 -3.66 -19.37
C LEU A 222 -12.71 -3.94 -20.76
N THR A 223 -13.08 -5.20 -21.01
CA THR A 223 -13.60 -5.61 -22.32
C THR A 223 -15.08 -5.25 -22.53
N ASN A 224 -15.87 -5.15 -21.46
CA ASN A 224 -17.33 -4.92 -21.47
C ASN A 224 -17.71 -3.59 -20.79
N VAL A 225 -17.32 -2.46 -21.42
CA VAL A 225 -17.46 -1.10 -20.87
C VAL A 225 -18.90 -0.71 -20.51
N ASP A 226 -19.90 -1.09 -21.30
CA ASP A 226 -21.29 -0.69 -21.06
C ASP A 226 -21.86 -1.33 -19.79
N GLU A 227 -21.53 -2.60 -19.53
CA GLU A 227 -21.91 -3.30 -18.30
C GLU A 227 -21.25 -2.65 -17.07
N VAL A 228 -19.98 -2.26 -17.20
CA VAL A 228 -19.25 -1.55 -16.15
C VAL A 228 -19.93 -0.21 -15.83
N ARG A 229 -20.28 0.58 -16.85
CA ARG A 229 -20.95 1.87 -16.67
C ARG A 229 -22.32 1.73 -16.03
N SER A 230 -23.13 0.74 -16.46
CA SER A 230 -24.42 0.44 -15.82
C SER A 230 -24.22 0.16 -14.34
N TYR A 231 -23.29 -0.74 -14.00
CA TYR A 231 -23.00 -1.08 -12.61
C TYR A 231 -22.51 0.11 -11.79
N LEU A 232 -21.57 0.91 -12.33
CA LEU A 232 -21.06 2.10 -11.63
C LEU A 232 -22.16 3.13 -11.38
N SER A 233 -23.11 3.29 -12.32
CA SER A 233 -24.27 4.14 -12.13
C SER A 233 -25.17 3.62 -11.00
N GLU A 234 -25.42 2.32 -10.92
CA GLU A 234 -26.24 1.69 -9.88
C GLU A 234 -25.67 1.92 -8.47
N ILE A 235 -24.35 1.90 -8.32
CA ILE A 235 -23.68 2.15 -7.03
C ILE A 235 -23.29 3.62 -6.80
N ALA A 236 -23.74 4.54 -7.68
CA ALA A 236 -23.40 5.96 -7.66
C ALA A 236 -21.89 6.24 -7.59
N ARG A 237 -21.09 5.47 -8.35
CA ARG A 237 -19.62 5.64 -8.47
C ARG A 237 -19.15 5.79 -9.91
N LEU A 238 -19.85 6.61 -10.70
CA LEU A 238 -19.41 6.94 -12.05
C LEU A 238 -18.05 7.64 -12.08
N ASP A 239 -17.64 8.28 -10.98
CA ASP A 239 -16.29 8.83 -10.79
C ASP A 239 -15.18 7.76 -10.92
N TRP A 240 -15.48 6.48 -10.68
CA TRP A 240 -14.49 5.39 -10.77
C TRP A 240 -14.09 4.99 -12.19
N GLN A 241 -14.72 5.56 -13.22
CA GLN A 241 -14.38 5.30 -14.61
C GLN A 241 -12.98 5.80 -15.01
N ALA A 242 -12.41 6.74 -14.25
CA ALA A 242 -11.04 7.21 -14.39
C ALA A 242 -10.36 7.34 -13.02
N GLU A 243 -9.04 7.34 -12.99
CA GLU A 243 -8.28 7.72 -11.81
C GLU A 243 -8.12 9.24 -11.79
N SER A 244 -8.58 9.89 -10.72
CA SER A 244 -8.33 11.30 -10.46
C SER A 244 -7.13 11.46 -9.54
N PHE A 245 -6.23 12.37 -9.87
CA PHE A 245 -5.16 12.82 -8.98
C PHE A 245 -5.46 14.25 -8.55
N LEU A 246 -5.40 14.51 -7.24
CA LEU A 246 -5.57 15.86 -6.72
C LEU A 246 -4.27 16.65 -6.97
N GLU A 247 -4.26 17.48 -8.00
CA GLU A 247 -3.23 18.49 -8.19
C GLU A 247 -3.58 19.71 -7.31
N LEU A 248 -2.93 19.82 -6.14
CA LEU A 248 -3.02 20.98 -5.22
C LEU A 248 -1.66 21.37 -4.65
#